data_AF-A0A3D1DE19-F1
#
_entry.id   AF-A0A3D1DE19-F1
#
_cell.length_a   1.000
_cell.length_b   1.000
_cell.length_c   1.000
_cell.angle_alpha   90.00
_cell.angle_beta   90.00
_cell.angle_gamma   90.00
#
_symmetry.space_group_name_H-M   'P 1'
#
loop_
_entity.id
_entity.type
_entity.pdbx_description
1 polymer ?
#
loop_
_entity_poly.entity_id
_entity_poly.type
_entity_poly.pdbx_seq_one_letter_code
_entity_poly.pdbx_strand_id
1 'polypeptide(L)'
;VEYRAFGGRAETIAAAAVAATAPESVDASRTDLSTPLITSGGSDDTPVTAIVILSDGRQTESTDPLVAANRLGEQSIPVYTVPIGSTRLPRDLAIGAVDAPGTVFGDDTL
;
A
#
# COMPACT_ATOMS: atom_id res chain seq x y z
N VAL A 1 18.47 -10.00 2.03
CA VAL A 1 17.20 -9.92 1.28
C VAL A 1 16.66 -11.34 1.24
N GLU A 2 15.55 -11.60 1.93
CA GLU A 2 14.85 -12.88 1.85
C GLU A 2 14.02 -12.85 0.56
N TYR A 3 14.33 -13.75 -0.38
CA TYR A 3 13.56 -13.89 -1.60
C TYR A 3 12.46 -14.92 -1.36
N ARG A 4 11.20 -14.46 -1.38
CA ARG A 4 10.05 -15.37 -1.45
C ARG A 4 9.71 -15.60 -2.91
N ALA A 5 10.10 -16.77 -3.41
CA ALA A 5 9.73 -17.21 -4.74
C ALA A 5 8.32 -17.80 -4.70
N PHE A 6 7.43 -17.31 -5.56
CA PHE A 6 6.16 -17.98 -5.83
C PHE A 6 6.45 -19.24 -6.65
N GLY A 7 6.45 -20.41 -6.00
CA GLY A 7 6.50 -21.69 -6.72
C GLY A 7 5.18 -21.90 -7.44
N GLY A 8 5.15 -21.73 -8.75
CA GLY A 8 3.89 -21.81 -9.50
C GLY A 8 4.08 -21.90 -11.01
N ARG A 9 2.98 -22.26 -11.68
CA ARG A 9 2.88 -22.20 -13.15
C ARG A 9 2.58 -20.75 -13.53
N ALA A 10 3.48 -20.13 -14.30
CA ALA A 10 3.21 -18.82 -14.87
C ALA A 10 2.25 -18.98 -16.06
N GLU A 11 1.17 -18.21 -16.04
CA GLU A 11 0.19 -18.14 -17.13
C GLU A 11 -0.02 -16.68 -17.49
N THR A 12 -0.05 -16.38 -18.79
CA THR A 12 -0.34 -15.03 -19.26
C THR A 12 -1.84 -14.85 -19.31
N ILE A 13 -2.37 -14.00 -18.43
CA ILE A 13 -3.75 -13.54 -18.49
C ILE A 13 -3.84 -12.32 -19.40
N ALA A 14 -4.90 -12.26 -20.21
CA ALA A 14 -5.17 -11.09 -21.04
C ALA A 14 -5.38 -9.87 -20.13
N ALA A 15 -4.83 -8.71 -20.51
CA ALA A 15 -4.99 -7.48 -19.72
C ALA A 15 -6.47 -7.16 -19.44
N ALA A 16 -7.36 -7.44 -20.40
CA ALA A 16 -8.80 -7.28 -20.26
C ALA A 16 -9.42 -8.13 -19.13
N ALA A 17 -8.80 -9.26 -18.76
CA ALA A 17 -9.28 -10.12 -17.67
C ALA A 17 -8.99 -9.53 -16.27
N VAL A 18 -8.07 -8.55 -16.18
CA VAL A 18 -7.70 -7.86 -14.93
C VAL A 18 -8.04 -6.36 -15.00
N ALA A 19 -8.49 -5.89 -16.16
CA ALA A 19 -8.84 -4.50 -16.38
C ALA A 19 -10.13 -4.19 -15.61
N ALA A 20 -9.97 -3.57 -14.45
CA ALA A 20 -11.04 -2.85 -13.78
C ALA A 20 -11.10 -1.41 -14.31
N THR A 21 -12.28 -0.80 -14.24
CA THR A 21 -12.42 0.64 -14.44
C THR A 21 -11.56 1.35 -13.40
N ALA A 22 -10.59 2.14 -13.85
CA ALA A 22 -9.78 2.94 -12.96
C ALA A 22 -10.68 3.93 -12.22
N PRO A 23 -10.40 4.22 -10.93
CA PRO A 23 -11.15 5.25 -10.21
C PRO A 23 -10.98 6.61 -10.90
N GLU A 24 -12.03 7.44 -10.84
CA GLU A 24 -12.02 8.78 -11.44
C GLU A 24 -10.96 9.71 -10.82
N SER A 25 -10.57 9.44 -9.58
CA SER A 25 -9.53 10.16 -8.86
C SER A 25 -8.75 9.25 -7.93
N VAL A 26 -7.45 9.51 -7.79
CA VAL A 26 -6.57 8.85 -6.82
C VAL A 26 -6.02 9.91 -5.88
N ASP A 27 -6.07 9.63 -4.59
CA ASP A 27 -5.43 10.48 -3.59
C ASP A 27 -3.95 10.09 -3.45
N ALA A 28 -3.07 10.88 -4.05
CA ALA A 28 -1.62 10.63 -4.01
C ALA A 28 -0.93 11.14 -2.74
N SER A 29 -1.68 11.79 -1.82
CA SER A 29 -1.11 12.36 -0.59
C SER A 29 -0.98 11.35 0.55
N ARG A 30 -1.60 10.18 0.41
CA ARG A 30 -1.68 9.14 1.43
C ARG A 30 -1.62 7.75 0.83
N THR A 31 -1.21 6.81 1.66
CA THR A 31 -1.26 5.38 1.37
C THR A 31 -2.07 4.72 2.48
N ASP A 32 -3.24 4.18 2.14
CA ASP A 32 -4.07 3.39 3.05
C ASP A 32 -4.08 1.91 2.62
N LEU A 33 -3.25 1.10 3.27
CA LEU A 33 -3.16 -0.34 3.09
C LEU A 33 -4.21 -1.11 3.89
N SER A 34 -4.87 -0.47 4.88
CA SER A 34 -5.77 -1.16 5.81
C SER A 34 -7.16 -1.35 5.22
N THR A 35 -7.75 -0.28 4.69
CA THR A 35 -9.09 -0.32 4.08
C THR A 35 -9.25 -1.39 3.00
N PRO A 36 -8.34 -1.55 2.00
CA PRO A 36 -8.48 -2.61 1.02
C PRO A 36 -8.41 -3.99 1.67
N LEU A 37 -7.56 -4.23 2.67
CA LEU A 37 -7.47 -5.54 3.33
C LEU A 37 -8.75 -5.90 4.11
N ILE A 38 -9.42 -4.90 4.70
CA ILE A 38 -10.67 -5.11 5.43
C ILE A 38 -11.83 -5.40 4.47
N THR A 39 -11.83 -4.76 3.30
CA THR A 39 -12.95 -4.82 2.34
C THR A 39 -12.80 -5.91 1.28
N SER A 40 -11.59 -6.46 1.09
CA SER A 40 -11.29 -7.46 0.06
C SER A 40 -11.65 -8.90 0.47
N GLY A 41 -12.52 -9.09 1.47
CA GLY A 41 -13.10 -10.39 1.76
C GLY A 41 -14.03 -10.79 0.62
N GLY A 42 -13.73 -11.88 -0.08
CA GLY A 42 -14.54 -12.37 -1.20
C GLY A 42 -15.99 -12.66 -0.81
N SER A 43 -16.86 -12.77 -1.81
CA SER A 43 -18.20 -13.30 -1.62
C SER A 43 -18.19 -14.83 -1.65
N ASP A 44 -19.25 -15.47 -1.16
CA ASP A 44 -19.39 -16.94 -1.20
C ASP A 44 -19.33 -17.49 -2.63
N ASP A 45 -19.79 -16.72 -3.63
CA ASP A 45 -19.73 -17.07 -5.05
C ASP A 45 -18.35 -16.82 -5.69
N THR A 46 -17.47 -16.08 -5.04
CA THR A 46 -16.11 -15.78 -5.54
C THR A 46 -15.14 -15.69 -4.37
N PRO A 47 -14.74 -16.84 -3.80
CA PRO A 47 -13.87 -16.87 -2.64
C PRO A 47 -12.49 -16.31 -2.98
N VAL A 48 -11.99 -15.43 -2.12
CA VAL A 48 -10.65 -14.85 -2.27
C VAL A 48 -9.61 -15.86 -1.77
N THR A 49 -8.76 -16.32 -2.69
CA THR A 49 -7.73 -17.32 -2.39
C THR A 49 -6.43 -16.68 -1.87
N ALA A 50 -6.14 -15.46 -2.28
CA ALA A 50 -4.96 -14.71 -1.85
C ALA A 50 -5.15 -13.22 -2.13
N ILE A 51 -4.40 -12.38 -1.42
CA ILE A 51 -4.30 -10.95 -1.69
C ILE A 51 -2.85 -10.61 -2.00
N VAL A 52 -2.62 -9.90 -3.10
CA VAL A 52 -1.30 -9.38 -3.49
C VAL A 52 -1.33 -7.86 -3.41
N ILE A 53 -0.52 -7.28 -2.53
CA ILE A 53 -0.38 -5.84 -2.35
C ILE A 53 0.77 -5.35 -3.22
N LEU A 54 0.47 -4.37 -4.07
CA LEU A 54 1.46 -3.62 -4.83
C LEU A 54 1.52 -2.21 -4.22
N SER A 55 2.66 -1.83 -3.64
CA SER A 55 2.84 -0.53 -2.98
C SER A 55 4.25 -0.01 -3.18
N ASP A 56 4.40 1.29 -3.40
CA ASP A 56 5.67 2.01 -3.44
C ASP A 56 6.05 2.66 -2.09
N GLY A 57 5.13 2.62 -1.12
CA GLY A 57 5.25 3.34 0.13
C GLY A 57 4.78 2.58 1.36
N ARG A 58 4.86 3.27 2.50
CA ARG A 58 4.40 2.81 3.82
C ARG A 58 2.99 3.30 4.09
N GLN A 59 2.27 2.59 4.97
CA GLN A 59 1.01 3.08 5.54
C GLN A 59 1.19 4.48 6.13
N THR A 60 0.34 5.42 5.74
CA THR A 60 0.34 6.79 6.29
C THR A 60 -0.88 7.06 7.17
N GLU A 61 -1.89 6.19 7.12
CA GLU A 61 -3.08 6.28 7.98
C GLU A 61 -2.85 5.63 9.35
N SER A 62 -3.67 6.01 10.34
CA SER A 62 -3.55 5.55 11.72
C SER A 62 -3.90 4.06 11.93
N THR A 63 -4.65 3.47 11.01
CA THR A 63 -5.05 2.06 11.11
C THR A 63 -3.87 1.14 10.77
N ASP A 64 -3.62 0.14 11.62
CA ASP A 64 -2.55 -0.83 11.41
C ASP A 64 -2.99 -1.93 10.41
N PRO A 65 -2.35 -2.00 9.22
CA PRO A 65 -2.71 -3.00 8.21
C PRO A 65 -2.38 -4.43 8.64
N LEU A 66 -1.48 -4.63 9.61
CA LEU A 66 -1.14 -5.97 10.10
C LEU A 66 -2.32 -6.63 10.84
N VAL A 67 -3.19 -5.84 11.48
CA VAL A 67 -4.39 -6.37 12.14
C VAL A 67 -5.31 -7.02 11.10
N ALA A 68 -5.56 -6.34 9.97
CA ALA A 68 -6.37 -6.87 8.88
C ALA A 68 -5.70 -8.08 8.20
N ALA A 69 -4.38 -7.99 7.94
CA ALA A 69 -3.62 -9.09 7.35
C ALA A 69 -3.62 -10.35 8.24
N ASN A 70 -3.50 -10.22 9.56
CA ASN A 70 -3.55 -11.34 10.49
C ASN A 70 -4.92 -12.02 10.48
N ARG A 71 -6.01 -11.23 10.45
CA ARG A 71 -7.38 -11.77 10.35
C ARG A 71 -7.60 -12.56 9.06
N LEU A 72 -7.05 -12.09 7.94
CA LEU A 72 -7.06 -12.83 6.67
C LEU A 72 -6.25 -14.13 6.78
N GLY A 73 -5.12 -14.10 7.49
CA GLY A 73 -4.32 -15.29 7.80
C GLY A 73 -5.10 -16.34 8.61
N GLU A 74 -5.89 -15.93 9.59
CA GLU A 74 -6.79 -16.82 10.35
C GLU A 74 -7.84 -17.49 9.45
N GLN A 75 -8.24 -16.82 8.37
CA GLN A 75 -9.15 -17.34 7.34
C GLN A 75 -8.41 -18.16 6.26
N SER A 76 -7.12 -18.45 6.44
CA SER A 76 -6.27 -19.13 5.45
C SER A 76 -6.15 -18.37 4.13
N ILE A 77 -6.30 -17.04 4.14
CA ILE A 77 -6.10 -16.16 2.98
C ILE A 77 -4.71 -15.52 3.11
N PRO A 78 -3.70 -15.99 2.37
CA PRO A 78 -2.37 -15.40 2.41
C PRO A 78 -2.35 -13.99 1.80
N VAL A 79 -1.64 -13.09 2.48
CA VAL A 79 -1.34 -11.73 1.99
C VAL A 79 0.13 -11.67 1.59
N TYR A 80 0.39 -11.32 0.34
CA TYR A 80 1.73 -11.16 -0.21
C TYR A 80 1.99 -9.70 -0.57
N THR A 81 3.19 -9.20 -0.30
CA THR A 81 3.57 -7.82 -0.63
C THR A 81 4.62 -7.80 -1.73
N VAL A 82 4.37 -7.01 -2.77
CA VAL A 82 5.30 -6.71 -3.85
C VAL A 82 5.67 -5.23 -3.72
N PRO A 83 6.82 -4.90 -3.09
CA PRO A 83 7.27 -3.52 -3.01
C PRO A 83 7.68 -3.01 -4.39
N ILE A 84 7.22 -1.82 -4.75
CA ILE A 84 7.56 -1.11 -5.98
C ILE A 84 8.50 0.04 -5.64
N GLY A 85 9.52 0.28 -6.46
CA GLY A 85 10.45 1.40 -6.27
C GLY A 85 11.89 0.97 -6.02
N SER A 86 12.68 1.88 -5.44
CA SER A 86 14.13 1.71 -5.33
C SER A 86 14.50 0.72 -4.22
N THR A 87 15.31 -0.28 -4.57
CA THR A 87 15.97 -1.17 -3.59
C THR A 87 17.10 -0.50 -2.82
N ARG A 88 17.55 0.67 -3.30
CA ARG A 88 18.52 1.52 -2.58
C ARG A 88 17.76 2.34 -1.55
N LEU A 89 18.10 2.16 -0.27
CA LEU A 89 17.58 3.04 0.79
C LEU A 89 17.94 4.50 0.45
N PRO A 90 16.97 5.43 0.46
CA PRO A 90 17.32 6.84 0.46
C PRO A 90 18.18 7.12 1.70
N ARG A 91 19.18 7.99 1.57
CA ARG A 91 19.97 8.42 2.74
C ARG A 91 19.02 9.13 3.69
N ASP A 92 19.11 8.82 4.99
CA ASP A 92 18.39 9.58 6.01
C ASP A 92 18.74 11.06 5.84
N LEU A 93 17.70 11.88 5.65
CA LEU A 93 17.84 13.33 5.56
C LEU A 93 17.61 13.90 6.96
N ALA A 94 18.67 14.40 7.58
CA ALA A 94 18.54 15.23 8.77
C ALA A 94 18.22 16.66 8.33
N ILE A 95 17.20 17.27 8.94
CA ILE A 95 17.01 18.73 8.86
C ILE A 95 18.11 19.35 9.71
N GLY A 96 19.19 19.79 9.06
CA GLY A 96 20.35 20.37 9.75
C GLY A 96 20.08 21.77 10.31
N ALA A 97 19.32 22.58 9.58
CA ALA A 97 18.86 23.89 10.00
C ALA A 97 17.58 24.25 9.24
N VAL A 98 16.71 25.03 9.89
CA VAL A 98 15.57 25.69 9.25
C VAL A 98 15.88 27.18 9.28
N ASP A 99 16.15 27.76 8.12
CA ASP A 99 16.25 29.21 7.96
C ASP A 99 14.83 29.76 7.75
N ALA A 100 14.21 30.16 8.84
CA ALA A 100 12.87 30.73 8.86
C ALA A 100 12.82 31.92 9.84
N PRO A 101 11.93 32.89 9.62
CA PRO A 101 11.72 33.98 10.58
C PRO A 101 11.38 33.42 11.97
N GLY A 102 12.05 33.91 13.01
CA GLY A 102 11.78 33.53 14.40
C GLY A 102 10.40 33.97 14.90
N THR A 103 9.67 34.76 14.12
CA THR A 103 8.32 35.22 14.40
C THR A 103 7.59 35.41 13.09
N VAL A 104 6.40 34.83 12.98
CA VAL A 104 5.44 35.10 11.91
C VAL A 104 4.19 35.69 12.56
N PHE A 105 3.51 36.60 11.85
CA PHE A 105 2.21 37.07 12.29
C PHE A 105 1.18 36.00 11.94
N GLY A 106 0.35 35.59 12.91
CA GLY A 106 -0.82 34.78 12.62
C GLY A 106 -1.74 35.56 11.67
N ASP A 107 -2.22 34.88 10.62
CA ASP A 107 -3.13 35.41 9.59
C ASP A 107 -2.54 36.47 8.63
N ASP A 108 -1.22 36.51 8.45
CA ASP A 108 -0.62 37.31 7.38
C ASP A 108 -1.09 36.80 5.99
N THR A 109 -1.78 37.67 5.26
CA THR A 109 -2.27 37.41 3.89
C THR A 109 -1.67 38.49 3.00
N LEU A 110 -1.00 38.06 1.92
CA LEU A 110 -0.34 38.92 0.94
C LEU A 110 -1.31 39.93 0.29
#